data_AF-A0A2V8TBP1-F1
#
_entry.id   AF-A0A2V8TBP1-F1
#
_cell.length_a   1.000
_cell.length_b   1.000
_cell.length_c   1.000
_cell.angle_alpha   90.00
_cell.angle_beta   90.00
_cell.angle_gamma   90.00
#
_symmetry.space_group_name_H-M   'P 1'
#
loop_
_entity.id
_entity.type
_entity.pdbx_description
1 polymer ?
#
loop_
_entity_poly.entity_id
_entity_poly.type
_entity_poly.pdbx_seq_one_letter_code
_entity_poly.pdbx_strand_id
1 'polypeptide(L)'
;MEEVRINGEEMSNKQNTPNCDMHEALVSYLYDEATAEETRRVEAHLTECSACKHELHSFERVRGMLQQWQLDDLPVVRVVAERPSSERSMLGALRELLSLTPVWAKALGAVAMAILVLAVIGTDVSIGRNGFAFHADLLRHDRTAQPSSPPELRNGEPPNGSSLESVRAEVKSMVNQLIAESERQQKDEMKAQLVSFEAQLQNMHSTDLAKIAMRIHEHQARLKTLERDIDRREGLDLTDILFSEVSKPTERPITGGGD
;
A
#
# COMPACT_ATOMS: atom_id res chain seq x y z
N MET A 1 41.90 7.61 0.43
CA MET A 1 40.66 7.37 1.20
C MET A 1 40.48 8.59 2.06
N GLU A 2 39.69 9.54 1.55
CA GLU A 2 39.48 10.85 2.16
C GLU A 2 38.06 10.85 2.71
N GLU A 3 37.94 10.87 4.03
CA GLU A 3 36.67 10.87 4.75
C GLU A 3 36.01 12.24 4.62
N VAL A 4 35.00 12.35 3.75
CA VAL A 4 34.10 13.49 3.72
C VAL A 4 33.17 13.38 4.93
N ARG A 5 33.53 14.09 6.01
CA ARG A 5 32.63 14.35 7.13
C ARG A 5 31.61 15.39 6.68
N ILE A 6 30.41 14.94 6.34
CA ILE A 6 29.25 15.83 6.19
C ILE A 6 28.80 16.19 7.61
N ASN A 7 29.16 17.38 8.06
CA ASN A 7 28.55 18.00 9.24
C ASN A 7 27.08 18.25 8.92
N GLY A 8 26.19 17.48 9.54
CA GLY A 8 24.78 17.81 9.64
C GLY A 8 24.61 18.98 10.58
N GLU A 9 24.83 20.19 10.09
CA GLU A 9 24.30 21.40 10.73
C GLU A 9 22.77 21.31 10.63
N GLU A 10 22.15 20.97 11.76
CA GLU A 10 20.72 21.19 12.00
C GLU A 10 20.40 22.66 11.71
N MET A 11 19.89 22.94 10.52
CA MET A 11 19.23 24.20 10.20
C MET A 11 17.86 24.24 10.90
N SER A 12 17.86 24.23 12.24
CA SER A 12 16.75 24.75 13.02
C SER A 12 16.92 26.27 13.06
N ASN A 13 16.69 26.90 11.90
CA ASN A 13 16.55 28.34 11.82
C ASN A 13 15.17 28.67 12.42
N LYS A 14 15.10 28.69 13.75
CA LYS A 14 14.10 29.44 14.50
C LYS A 14 14.30 30.90 14.15
N GLN A 15 13.80 31.30 12.99
CA GLN A 15 13.51 32.70 12.69
C GLN A 15 12.42 33.08 13.69
N ASN A 16 12.82 33.48 14.89
CA ASN A 16 12.01 34.32 15.75
C ASN A 16 11.73 35.58 14.93
N THR A 17 10.64 35.56 14.19
CA THR A 17 10.04 36.79 13.71
C THR A 17 9.79 37.68 14.93
N PRO A 18 10.06 38.98 14.81
CA PRO A 18 10.17 39.85 15.97
C PRO A 18 8.86 39.87 16.77
N ASN A 19 8.90 39.19 17.92
CA ASN A 19 8.15 39.47 19.14
C ASN A 19 6.63 39.24 19.14
N CYS A 20 6.11 38.31 18.33
CA CYS A 20 4.71 37.89 18.44
C CYS A 20 4.57 36.38 18.63
N ASP A 21 3.97 35.98 19.76
CA ASP A 21 3.72 34.59 20.14
C ASP A 21 2.41 34.02 19.52
N MET A 22 1.81 34.71 18.55
CA MET A 22 0.52 34.33 17.95
C MET A 22 0.65 33.46 16.70
N HIS A 23 1.82 32.88 16.45
CA HIS A 23 2.07 32.10 15.23
C HIS A 23 1.17 30.86 15.13
N GLU A 24 1.02 30.09 16.21
CA GLU A 24 0.18 28.88 16.23
C GLU A 24 -1.30 29.23 15.99
N ALA A 25 -1.80 30.27 16.66
CA ALA A 25 -3.17 30.76 16.47
C ALA A 25 -3.42 31.29 15.04
N LEU A 26 -2.41 31.90 14.41
CA LEU A 26 -2.49 32.38 13.03
C LEU A 26 -2.61 31.23 12.03
N VAL A 27 -1.88 30.13 12.25
CA VAL A 27 -1.97 28.92 11.41
C VAL A 27 -3.34 28.27 11.56
N SER A 28 -3.83 28.10 12.79
CA SER A 28 -5.19 27.56 13.03
C SER A 28 -6.26 28.43 12.38
N TYR A 29 -6.11 29.76 12.43
CA TYR A 29 -7.00 30.70 11.74
C TYR A 29 -6.98 30.51 10.21
N LEU A 30 -5.79 30.37 9.60
CA LEU A 30 -5.64 30.19 8.15
C LEU A 30 -6.28 28.90 7.61
N TYR A 31 -6.32 27.84 8.42
CA TYR A 31 -6.90 26.55 8.05
C TYR A 31 -8.35 26.36 8.50
N ASP A 32 -9.00 27.41 9.03
CA ASP A 32 -10.36 27.37 9.60
C ASP A 32 -10.49 26.36 10.77
N GLU A 33 -9.40 26.10 11.49
CA GLU A 33 -9.33 25.20 12.66
C GLU A 33 -9.39 25.96 14.00
N ALA A 34 -9.32 27.29 13.97
CA ALA A 34 -9.43 28.13 15.16
C ALA A 34 -10.85 28.14 15.75
N THR A 35 -10.93 28.15 17.08
CA THR A 35 -12.21 28.39 17.77
C THR A 35 -12.68 29.83 17.58
N ALA A 36 -13.99 30.09 17.75
CA ALA A 36 -14.55 31.43 17.59
C ALA A 36 -13.91 32.50 18.51
N GLU A 37 -13.38 32.10 19.67
CA GLU A 37 -12.65 33.00 20.57
C GLU A 37 -11.24 33.31 20.05
N GLU A 38 -10.55 32.32 19.51
CA GLU A 38 -9.24 32.48 18.89
C GLU A 38 -9.31 33.31 17.62
N THR A 39 -10.31 33.07 16.76
CA THR A 39 -10.58 33.86 15.56
C THR A 39 -10.69 35.35 15.90
N ARG A 40 -11.50 35.71 16.92
CA ARG A 40 -11.64 37.11 17.36
C ARG A 40 -10.33 37.69 17.89
N ARG A 41 -9.56 36.89 18.62
CA ARG A 41 -8.25 37.31 19.17
C ARG A 41 -7.24 37.57 18.05
N VAL A 42 -7.18 36.70 17.06
CA VAL A 42 -6.33 36.84 15.87
C VAL A 42 -6.77 38.06 15.06
N GLU A 43 -8.05 38.22 14.78
CA GLU A 43 -8.57 39.39 14.04
C GLU A 43 -8.23 40.70 14.74
N ALA A 44 -8.43 40.80 16.06
CA ALA A 44 -8.03 41.96 16.84
C ALA A 44 -6.52 42.22 16.73
N HIS A 45 -5.70 41.17 16.89
CA HIS A 45 -4.26 41.27 16.78
C HIS A 45 -3.77 41.71 15.38
N LEU A 46 -4.42 41.25 14.31
CA LEU A 46 -4.11 41.63 12.93
C LEU A 46 -4.38 43.12 12.63
N THR A 47 -5.23 43.79 13.43
CA THR A 47 -5.41 45.25 13.32
C THR A 47 -4.24 46.05 13.88
N GLU A 48 -3.50 45.49 14.83
CA GLU A 48 -2.43 46.17 15.57
C GLU A 48 -1.03 45.73 15.13
N CYS A 49 -0.87 44.51 14.62
CA CYS A 49 0.42 43.91 14.28
C CYS A 49 0.61 43.74 12.76
N SER A 50 1.43 44.62 12.17
CA SER A 50 1.78 44.56 10.75
C SER A 50 2.64 43.33 10.39
N ALA A 51 3.44 42.82 11.33
CA ALA A 51 4.26 41.63 11.13
C ALA A 51 3.40 40.38 10.92
N CYS A 52 2.43 40.13 11.80
CA CYS A 52 1.50 39.01 11.66
C CYS A 52 0.62 39.12 10.41
N LYS A 53 0.25 40.35 10.01
CA LYS A 53 -0.44 40.58 8.73
C LYS A 53 0.44 40.21 7.52
N HIS A 54 1.73 40.54 7.57
CA HIS A 54 2.66 40.16 6.53
C HIS A 54 2.87 38.65 6.46
N GLU A 55 3.01 37.99 7.62
CA GLU A 55 3.10 36.52 7.71
C GLU A 55 1.88 35.84 7.11
N LEU A 56 0.66 36.28 7.49
CA LEU A 56 -0.59 35.75 6.95
C LEU A 56 -0.65 35.84 5.42
N HIS A 57 -0.33 37.01 4.86
CA HIS A 57 -0.26 37.19 3.41
C HIS A 57 0.82 36.33 2.73
N SER A 58 1.92 36.04 3.43
CA SER A 58 2.97 35.16 2.89
C SER A 58 2.47 33.72 2.79
N PHE A 59 1.72 33.24 3.79
CA PHE A 59 1.09 31.93 3.76
C PHE A 59 -0.02 31.82 2.72
N GLU A 60 -0.90 32.82 2.63
CA GLU A 60 -1.95 32.90 1.60
C GLU A 60 -1.36 32.82 0.18
N ARG A 61 -0.23 33.50 -0.06
CA ARG A 61 0.47 33.44 -1.35
C ARG A 61 0.94 32.03 -1.68
N VAL A 62 1.60 31.35 -0.74
CA VAL A 62 2.06 29.97 -0.92
C VAL A 62 0.87 29.03 -1.18
N ARG A 63 -0.21 29.18 -0.40
CA ARG A 63 -1.45 28.42 -0.61
C ARG A 63 -2.04 28.68 -1.99
N GLY A 64 -2.07 29.92 -2.45
CA GLY A 64 -2.52 30.28 -3.80
C GLY A 64 -1.65 29.64 -4.89
N MET A 65 -0.33 29.58 -4.70
CA MET A 65 0.57 28.89 -5.63
C MET A 65 0.35 27.37 -5.64
N LEU A 66 0.13 26.75 -4.47
CA LEU A 66 -0.16 25.32 -4.37
C LEU A 66 -1.54 24.98 -4.96
N GLN A 67 -2.54 25.84 -4.80
CA GLN A 67 -3.85 25.66 -5.44
C GLN A 67 -3.79 25.77 -6.97
N GLN A 68 -2.82 26.51 -7.51
CA GLN A 68 -2.55 26.56 -8.95
C GLN A 68 -1.89 25.30 -9.47
N TRP A 69 -1.30 24.46 -8.61
CA TRP A 69 -0.93 23.10 -8.98
C TRP A 69 -2.19 22.25 -9.10
N GLN A 70 -2.96 22.50 -10.17
CA GLN A 70 -3.96 21.56 -10.62
C GLN A 70 -3.23 20.31 -11.09
N LEU A 71 -3.50 19.22 -10.40
CA LEU A 71 -3.14 17.89 -10.86
C LEU A 71 -4.13 17.50 -11.96
N ASP A 72 -3.99 18.12 -13.14
CA ASP A 72 -4.86 17.90 -14.30
C ASP A 72 -4.83 16.44 -14.80
N ASP A 73 -3.87 15.63 -14.32
CA ASP A 73 -3.62 14.26 -14.77
C ASP A 73 -3.57 13.22 -13.61
N LEU A 74 -4.30 13.43 -12.51
CA LEU A 74 -4.61 12.25 -11.68
C LEU A 74 -5.79 11.50 -12.31
N PRO A 75 -5.61 10.24 -12.76
CA PRO A 75 -6.75 9.42 -13.10
C PRO A 75 -7.63 9.37 -11.85
N VAL A 76 -8.84 9.93 -11.95
CA VAL A 76 -9.85 9.81 -10.90
C VAL A 76 -10.12 8.32 -10.76
N VAL A 77 -9.42 7.68 -9.82
CA VAL A 77 -9.78 6.34 -9.34
C VAL A 77 -11.07 6.54 -8.58
N ARG A 78 -12.16 6.57 -9.33
CA ARG A 78 -13.51 6.50 -8.79
C ARG A 78 -13.59 5.10 -8.20
N VAL A 79 -13.21 4.95 -6.93
CA VAL A 79 -13.57 3.79 -6.14
C VAL A 79 -15.08 3.88 -6.01
N VAL A 80 -15.77 3.29 -6.98
CA VAL A 80 -17.19 2.99 -6.86
C VAL A 80 -17.25 1.95 -5.76
N ALA A 81 -17.30 2.41 -4.51
CA ALA A 81 -17.87 1.65 -3.43
C ALA A 81 -19.37 1.55 -3.77
N GLU A 82 -19.71 0.62 -4.66
CA GLU A 82 -21.06 0.09 -4.78
C GLU A 82 -21.47 -0.27 -3.36
N ARG A 83 -22.33 0.54 -2.74
CA ARG A 83 -23.02 0.14 -1.51
C ARG A 83 -23.90 -1.04 -1.93
N PRO A 84 -23.61 -2.28 -1.52
CA PRO A 84 -24.51 -3.37 -1.85
C PRO A 84 -25.79 -3.12 -1.04
N SER A 85 -26.88 -2.86 -1.75
CA SER A 85 -28.23 -2.96 -1.20
C SER A 85 -28.37 -4.34 -0.55
N SER A 86 -28.43 -4.38 0.79
CA SER A 86 -28.03 -5.55 1.58
C SER A 86 -28.98 -6.74 1.52
N GLU A 87 -30.08 -6.67 0.77
CA GLU A 87 -31.07 -7.77 0.75
C GLU A 87 -31.19 -8.50 -0.59
N ARG A 88 -30.73 -7.93 -1.71
CA ARG A 88 -30.63 -8.64 -3.00
C ARG A 88 -29.22 -9.10 -3.35
N SER A 89 -28.22 -8.69 -2.55
CA SER A 89 -26.79 -8.85 -2.87
C SER A 89 -26.17 -10.16 -2.37
N MET A 90 -26.73 -10.85 -1.37
CA MET A 90 -26.11 -12.09 -0.86
C MET A 90 -26.05 -13.23 -1.90
N LEU A 91 -27.13 -13.46 -2.63
CA LEU A 91 -27.16 -14.48 -3.69
C LEU A 91 -26.33 -14.07 -4.93
N GLY A 92 -26.25 -12.78 -5.22
CA GLY A 92 -25.42 -12.24 -6.30
C GLY A 92 -23.93 -12.38 -5.99
N ALA A 93 -23.52 -11.98 -4.78
CA ALA A 93 -22.14 -12.10 -4.30
C ALA A 93 -21.70 -13.56 -4.22
N LEU A 94 -22.58 -14.47 -3.78
CA LEU A 94 -22.27 -15.90 -3.76
C LEU A 94 -22.10 -16.45 -5.19
N ARG A 95 -22.95 -16.03 -6.14
CA ARG A 95 -22.86 -16.46 -7.54
C ARG A 95 -21.60 -15.93 -8.22
N GLU A 96 -21.15 -14.73 -7.88
CA GLU A 96 -19.87 -14.18 -8.34
C GLU A 96 -18.69 -14.91 -7.71
N LEU A 97 -18.72 -15.20 -6.40
CA LEU A 97 -17.70 -16.04 -5.77
C LEU A 97 -17.63 -17.45 -6.40
N LEU A 98 -18.79 -18.04 -6.73
CA LEU A 98 -18.87 -19.32 -7.42
C LEU A 98 -18.44 -19.24 -8.90
N SER A 99 -18.55 -18.09 -9.56
CA SER A 99 -18.07 -17.93 -10.93
C SER A 99 -16.54 -17.74 -10.96
N LEU A 100 -15.98 -17.03 -9.98
CA LEU A 100 -14.55 -16.79 -9.81
C LEU A 100 -13.77 -17.98 -9.20
N THR A 101 -14.45 -19.00 -8.69
CA THR A 101 -13.77 -20.18 -8.13
C THR A 101 -13.31 -21.17 -9.21
N PRO A 102 -12.05 -21.65 -9.15
CA PRO A 102 -11.45 -22.54 -10.14
C PRO A 102 -12.21 -23.87 -10.22
N VAL A 103 -12.14 -24.54 -11.38
CA VAL A 103 -12.96 -25.72 -11.71
C VAL A 103 -12.83 -26.86 -10.67
N TRP A 104 -11.66 -27.00 -10.05
CA TRP A 104 -11.43 -27.98 -8.98
C TRP A 104 -12.22 -27.69 -7.69
N ALA A 105 -12.45 -26.42 -7.36
CA ALA A 105 -13.23 -26.03 -6.18
C ALA A 105 -14.72 -26.31 -6.35
N LYS A 106 -15.24 -26.23 -7.59
CA LYS A 106 -16.61 -26.64 -7.92
C LYS A 106 -16.82 -28.14 -7.70
N ALA A 107 -15.83 -28.96 -8.06
CA ALA A 107 -15.88 -30.40 -7.84
C ALA A 107 -15.88 -30.75 -6.35
N LEU A 108 -15.03 -30.10 -5.54
CA LEU A 108 -15.01 -30.29 -4.08
C LEU A 108 -16.29 -29.81 -3.42
N GLY A 109 -16.86 -28.69 -3.87
CA GLY A 109 -18.15 -28.18 -3.37
C GLY A 109 -19.30 -29.16 -3.61
N ALA A 110 -19.37 -29.77 -4.79
CA ALA A 110 -20.40 -30.78 -5.10
C ALA A 110 -20.26 -32.04 -4.23
N VAL A 111 -19.02 -32.50 -3.99
CA VAL A 111 -18.74 -33.64 -3.10
C VAL A 111 -19.14 -33.33 -1.66
N ALA A 112 -18.79 -32.15 -1.15
CA ALA A 112 -19.17 -31.73 0.20
C ALA A 112 -20.70 -31.63 0.36
N MET A 113 -21.41 -31.12 -0.63
CA MET A 113 -22.87 -31.03 -0.62
C MET A 113 -23.50 -32.43 -0.67
N ALA A 114 -22.97 -33.35 -1.48
CA ALA A 114 -23.44 -34.73 -1.52
C ALA A 114 -23.23 -35.45 -0.17
N ILE A 115 -22.09 -35.26 0.49
CA ILE A 115 -21.81 -35.80 1.83
C ILE A 115 -22.79 -35.20 2.86
N LEU A 116 -23.09 -33.91 2.77
CA LEU A 116 -24.02 -33.24 3.70
C LEU A 116 -25.46 -33.75 3.51
N VAL A 117 -25.88 -33.97 2.26
CA VAL A 117 -27.18 -34.59 1.95
C VAL A 117 -27.23 -36.03 2.47
N LEU A 118 -26.17 -36.81 2.28
CA LEU A 118 -26.07 -38.18 2.82
C LEU A 118 -26.11 -38.20 4.35
N ALA A 119 -25.44 -37.25 5.01
CA ALA A 119 -25.47 -37.10 6.46
C ALA A 119 -26.86 -36.73 6.99
N VAL A 120 -27.60 -35.86 6.28
CA VAL A 120 -28.99 -35.51 6.63
C VAL A 120 -29.95 -36.68 6.41
N ILE A 121 -29.67 -37.55 5.42
CA ILE A 121 -30.44 -38.77 5.16
C ILE A 121 -30.09 -39.89 6.17
N GLY A 122 -29.05 -39.72 7.00
CA GLY A 122 -28.69 -40.69 8.02
C GLY A 122 -28.12 -41.99 7.43
N THR A 123 -27.39 -41.91 6.32
CA THR A 123 -26.71 -43.07 5.76
C THR A 123 -25.45 -43.39 6.55
N ASP A 124 -25.43 -44.54 7.23
CA ASP A 124 -24.23 -45.09 7.84
C ASP A 124 -23.44 -45.83 6.75
N VAL A 125 -22.26 -45.33 6.41
CA VAL A 125 -21.34 -45.96 5.44
C VAL A 125 -20.22 -46.62 6.24
N SER A 126 -20.39 -47.91 6.55
CA SER A 126 -19.31 -48.70 7.14
C SER A 126 -18.40 -49.26 6.04
N ILE A 127 -17.13 -48.86 6.06
CA ILE A 127 -16.09 -49.41 5.18
C ILE A 127 -15.37 -50.52 5.95
N GLY A 128 -15.79 -51.76 5.70
CA GLY A 128 -15.14 -52.97 6.20
C GLY A 128 -14.16 -53.55 5.18
N ARG A 129 -13.19 -54.34 5.64
CA ARG A 129 -12.11 -54.95 4.84
C ARG A 129 -12.56 -55.82 3.64
N ASN A 130 -13.86 -56.10 3.48
CA ASN A 130 -14.41 -56.95 2.41
C ASN A 130 -15.51 -56.29 1.53
N GLY A 131 -15.68 -54.97 1.54
CA GLY A 131 -16.57 -54.27 0.59
C GLY A 131 -17.44 -53.16 1.20
N PHE A 132 -18.14 -52.42 0.33
CA PHE A 132 -19.03 -51.31 0.70
C PHE A 132 -20.44 -51.85 1.02
N ALA A 133 -20.90 -51.70 2.26
CA ALA A 133 -22.28 -51.97 2.63
C ALA A 133 -23.03 -50.64 2.83
N PHE A 134 -24.08 -50.42 2.05
CA PHE A 134 -24.96 -49.25 2.17
C PHE A 134 -26.19 -49.63 2.98
N HIS A 135 -26.35 -49.09 4.19
CA HIS A 135 -27.58 -49.22 4.97
C HIS A 135 -28.32 -47.87 4.95
N ALA A 136 -29.38 -47.79 4.14
CA ALA A 136 -30.31 -46.68 4.16
C ALA A 136 -31.50 -47.06 5.05
N ASP A 137 -31.50 -46.53 6.28
CA ASP A 137 -32.57 -46.78 7.26
C ASP A 137 -33.79 -45.88 6.93
N LEU A 138 -34.45 -46.22 5.83
CA LEU A 138 -35.70 -45.62 5.39
C LEU A 138 -36.82 -46.61 5.68
N LEU A 139 -37.17 -46.75 6.95
CA LEU A 139 -38.53 -46.99 7.44
C LEU A 139 -38.47 -47.04 8.97
N ARG A 140 -38.95 -45.97 9.61
CA ARG A 140 -39.50 -46.07 10.96
C ARG A 140 -40.50 -47.24 10.96
N HIS A 141 -40.07 -48.38 11.47
CA HIS A 141 -40.97 -49.42 11.91
C HIS A 141 -40.97 -49.41 13.42
N ASP A 142 -42.15 -49.10 13.94
CA ASP A 142 -42.56 -49.24 15.32
C ASP A 142 -41.87 -50.45 15.97
N ARG A 143 -40.97 -50.22 16.92
CA ARG A 143 -40.41 -51.30 17.74
C ARG A 143 -41.24 -51.42 19.01
N THR A 144 -42.52 -51.70 18.82
CA THR A 144 -43.36 -52.29 19.87
C THR A 144 -43.15 -53.80 19.87
N ALA A 145 -42.49 -54.27 20.94
CA ALA A 145 -42.52 -55.61 21.51
C ALA A 145 -42.24 -56.83 20.60
N GLN A 146 -41.12 -57.51 20.87
CA GLN A 146 -41.19 -58.97 21.02
C GLN A 146 -40.28 -59.45 22.17
N PRO A 147 -40.88 -60.09 23.21
CA PRO A 147 -40.16 -60.64 24.34
C PRO A 147 -39.75 -62.10 24.08
N SER A 148 -38.51 -62.44 24.44
CA SER A 148 -38.14 -63.83 24.76
C SER A 148 -36.84 -63.86 25.57
N SER A 149 -37.04 -64.01 26.89
CA SER A 149 -36.26 -64.81 27.85
C SER A 149 -34.78 -64.45 28.15
N PRO A 150 -34.42 -64.38 29.45
CA PRO A 150 -33.06 -64.09 29.90
C PRO A 150 -32.15 -65.31 29.81
N PRO A 151 -30.86 -65.09 29.57
CA PRO A 151 -29.88 -65.71 30.46
C PRO A 151 -28.80 -64.72 30.91
N GLU A 152 -28.52 -64.83 32.20
CA GLU A 152 -27.22 -64.58 32.84
C GLU A 152 -26.60 -63.19 32.72
N LEU A 153 -26.60 -62.54 33.89
CA LEU A 153 -25.55 -61.64 34.37
C LEU A 153 -24.15 -62.21 34.06
N ARG A 154 -23.65 -61.93 32.86
CA ARG A 154 -22.23 -61.94 32.59
C ARG A 154 -21.71 -60.59 33.07
N ASN A 155 -21.08 -60.60 34.26
CA ASN A 155 -20.24 -59.51 34.73
C ASN A 155 -19.22 -59.18 33.63
N GLY A 156 -19.57 -58.20 32.80
CA GLY A 156 -18.66 -57.54 31.87
C GLY A 156 -17.87 -56.54 32.68
N GLU A 157 -16.68 -56.97 33.10
CA GLU A 157 -15.63 -56.12 33.64
C GLU A 157 -15.51 -54.85 32.77
N PRO A 158 -15.53 -53.63 33.35
CA PRO A 158 -15.38 -52.41 32.57
C PRO A 158 -14.03 -52.48 31.82
N PRO A 159 -14.00 -52.24 30.50
CA PRO A 159 -12.75 -52.23 29.76
C PRO A 159 -11.83 -51.16 30.36
N ASN A 160 -10.69 -51.61 30.89
CA ASN A 160 -9.58 -50.87 31.48
C ASN A 160 -9.49 -49.40 31.02
N GLY A 161 -10.03 -48.46 31.82
CA GLY A 161 -9.96 -47.02 31.55
C GLY A 161 -8.53 -46.47 31.44
N SER A 162 -7.56 -47.19 32.01
CA SER A 162 -6.12 -46.89 31.92
C SER A 162 -5.57 -46.95 30.49
N SER A 163 -6.10 -47.83 29.63
CA SER A 163 -5.65 -47.91 28.23
C SER A 163 -6.07 -46.69 27.41
N LEU A 164 -7.24 -46.11 27.69
CA LEU A 164 -7.76 -44.94 26.98
C LEU A 164 -7.03 -43.65 27.40
N GLU A 165 -6.61 -43.58 28.67
CA GLU A 165 -5.76 -42.51 29.20
C GLU A 165 -4.34 -42.57 28.61
N SER A 166 -3.77 -43.77 28.46
CA SER A 166 -2.47 -43.97 27.80
C SER A 166 -2.50 -43.50 26.34
N VAL A 167 -3.52 -43.90 25.57
CA VAL A 167 -3.66 -43.48 24.17
C VAL A 167 -3.84 -41.97 24.05
N ARG A 168 -4.62 -41.35 24.94
CA ARG A 168 -4.78 -39.89 24.98
C ARG A 168 -3.45 -39.19 25.30
N ALA A 169 -2.65 -39.73 26.22
CA ALA A 169 -1.35 -39.16 26.56
C ALA A 169 -0.38 -39.26 25.36
N GLU A 170 -0.39 -40.39 24.65
CA GLU A 170 0.42 -40.61 23.46
C GLU A 170 0.05 -39.62 22.33
N VAL A 171 -1.24 -39.49 22.00
CA VAL A 171 -1.72 -38.53 20.98
C VAL A 171 -1.35 -37.10 21.34
N LYS A 172 -1.48 -36.70 22.62
CA LYS A 172 -1.09 -35.36 23.05
C LYS A 172 0.41 -35.11 22.86
N SER A 173 1.25 -36.09 23.18
CA SER A 173 2.70 -35.96 22.97
C SER A 173 3.05 -35.82 21.49
N MET A 174 2.38 -36.60 20.62
CA MET A 174 2.58 -36.53 19.17
C MET A 174 2.14 -35.18 18.60
N VAL A 175 0.98 -34.65 19.00
CA VAL A 175 0.51 -33.33 18.55
C VAL A 175 1.45 -32.22 19.02
N ASN A 176 1.89 -32.26 20.28
CA ASN A 176 2.85 -31.27 20.80
C ASN A 176 4.19 -31.32 20.03
N GLN A 177 4.65 -32.53 19.68
CA GLN A 177 5.84 -32.70 18.86
C GLN A 177 5.65 -32.11 17.46
N LEU A 178 4.52 -32.39 16.80
CA LEU A 178 4.20 -31.85 15.48
C LEU A 178 4.05 -30.33 15.49
N ILE A 179 3.43 -29.75 16.52
CA ILE A 179 3.33 -28.30 16.67
C ILE A 179 4.74 -27.69 16.80
N ALA A 180 5.57 -28.23 17.69
CA ALA A 180 6.94 -27.75 17.88
C ALA A 180 7.79 -27.86 16.60
N GLU A 181 7.59 -28.89 15.79
CA GLU A 181 8.24 -29.04 14.49
C GLU A 181 7.72 -28.02 13.47
N SER A 182 6.40 -27.85 13.37
CA SER A 182 5.78 -26.90 12.46
C SER A 182 6.16 -25.45 12.76
N GLU A 183 6.30 -25.09 14.04
CA GLU A 183 6.74 -23.75 14.45
C GLU A 183 8.20 -23.49 14.04
N ARG A 184 9.06 -24.51 14.12
CA ARG A 184 10.45 -24.40 13.66
C ARG A 184 10.49 -24.21 12.15
N GLN A 185 9.73 -25.01 11.41
CA GLN A 185 9.63 -24.89 9.94
C GLN A 185 9.12 -23.51 9.53
N GLN A 186 8.05 -23.00 10.16
CA GLN A 186 7.52 -21.66 9.88
C GLN A 186 8.54 -20.56 10.18
N LYS A 187 9.29 -20.68 11.27
CA LYS A 187 10.34 -19.71 11.62
C LYS A 187 11.49 -19.73 10.62
N ASP A 188 11.90 -20.91 10.17
CA ASP A 188 12.99 -21.06 9.23
C ASP A 188 12.60 -20.57 7.82
N GLU A 189 11.36 -20.87 7.40
CA GLU A 189 10.80 -20.32 6.16
C GLU A 189 10.71 -18.80 6.21
N MET A 190 10.21 -18.22 7.31
CA MET A 190 10.10 -16.76 7.44
C MET A 190 11.47 -16.08 7.44
N LYS A 191 12.49 -16.69 8.07
CA LYS A 191 13.87 -16.20 7.99
C LYS A 191 14.41 -16.25 6.56
N ALA A 192 14.15 -17.35 5.84
CA ALA A 192 14.56 -17.47 4.44
C ALA A 192 13.90 -16.40 3.56
N GLN A 193 12.61 -16.12 3.79
CA GLN A 193 11.90 -15.04 3.11
C GLN A 193 12.52 -13.67 3.41
N LEU A 194 12.83 -13.36 4.68
CA LEU A 194 13.47 -12.09 5.05
C LEU A 194 14.83 -11.89 4.39
N VAL A 195 15.68 -12.91 4.38
CA VAL A 195 16.98 -12.87 3.71
C VAL A 195 16.81 -12.64 2.21
N SER A 196 15.80 -13.27 1.59
CA SER A 196 15.51 -13.06 0.17
C SER A 196 15.01 -11.63 -0.13
N PHE A 197 14.20 -11.05 0.75
CA PHE A 197 13.74 -9.67 0.63
C PHE A 197 14.89 -8.67 0.78
N GLU A 198 15.80 -8.90 1.73
CA GLU A 198 16.99 -8.07 1.89
C GLU A 198 17.86 -8.09 0.63
N ALA A 199 18.13 -9.27 0.08
CA ALA A 199 18.87 -9.42 -1.17
C ALA A 199 18.16 -8.72 -2.34
N GLN A 200 16.82 -8.80 -2.41
CA GLN A 200 16.02 -8.12 -3.43
C GLN A 200 16.12 -6.59 -3.31
N LEU A 201 16.01 -6.05 -2.09
CA LEU A 201 16.15 -4.62 -1.85
C LEU A 201 17.54 -4.11 -2.21
N GLN A 202 18.60 -4.82 -1.80
CA GLN A 202 19.97 -4.47 -2.16
C GLN A 202 20.18 -4.44 -3.68
N ASN A 203 19.62 -5.42 -4.40
CA ASN A 203 19.69 -5.45 -5.85
C ASN A 203 18.95 -4.27 -6.50
N MET A 204 17.74 -3.94 -6.02
CA MET A 204 16.98 -2.77 -6.47
C MET A 204 17.76 -1.47 -6.23
N HIS A 205 18.30 -1.28 -5.02
CA HIS A 205 19.08 -0.10 -4.68
C HIS A 205 20.30 0.07 -5.58
N SER A 206 21.06 -1.01 -5.83
CA SER A 206 22.24 -0.94 -6.72
C SER A 206 21.86 -0.59 -8.16
N THR A 207 20.74 -1.13 -8.65
CA THR A 207 20.22 -0.87 -9.99
C THR A 207 19.76 0.57 -10.14
N ASP A 208 19.07 1.11 -9.13
CA ASP A 208 18.58 2.49 -9.16
C ASP A 208 19.72 3.51 -9.02
N LEU A 209 20.71 3.23 -8.17
CA LEU A 209 21.92 4.04 -8.10
C LEU A 209 22.68 4.03 -9.44
N ALA A 210 22.77 2.90 -10.12
CA ALA A 210 23.38 2.81 -11.45
C ALA A 210 22.60 3.66 -12.48
N LYS A 211 21.27 3.64 -12.46
CA LYS A 211 20.43 4.49 -13.33
C LYS A 211 20.61 5.97 -13.04
N ILE A 212 20.69 6.36 -11.76
CA ILE A 212 20.90 7.77 -11.38
C ILE A 212 22.30 8.21 -11.82
N ALA A 213 23.34 7.41 -11.59
CA ALA A 213 24.69 7.69 -12.04
C ALA A 213 24.76 7.87 -13.57
N MET A 214 24.08 7.02 -14.33
CA MET A 214 23.98 7.16 -15.79
C MET A 214 23.30 8.47 -16.20
N ARG A 215 22.19 8.85 -15.57
CA ARG A 215 21.52 10.13 -15.85
C ARG A 215 22.41 11.34 -15.55
N ILE A 216 23.12 11.32 -14.42
CA ILE A 216 24.06 12.39 -14.05
C ILE A 216 25.18 12.50 -15.10
N HIS A 217 25.75 11.38 -15.53
CA HIS A 217 26.79 11.36 -16.56
C HIS A 217 26.28 11.91 -17.91
N GLU A 218 25.04 11.59 -18.29
CA GLU A 218 24.41 12.15 -19.48
C GLU A 218 24.25 13.67 -19.39
N HIS A 219 23.78 14.19 -18.25
CA HIS A 219 23.66 15.64 -18.05
C HIS A 219 25.01 16.34 -18.10
N GLN A 220 26.05 15.75 -17.51
CA GLN A 220 27.41 16.30 -17.58
C GLN A 220 27.95 16.33 -19.02
N ALA A 221 27.69 15.29 -19.82
CA ALA A 221 28.08 15.26 -21.23
C ALA A 221 27.34 16.32 -22.06
N ARG A 222 26.04 16.53 -21.79
CA ARG A 222 25.27 17.61 -22.42
C ARG A 222 25.81 18.99 -22.05
N LEU A 223 26.12 19.23 -20.78
CA LEU A 223 26.68 20.51 -20.32
C LEU A 223 28.03 20.80 -20.98
N LYS A 224 28.94 19.82 -21.05
CA LYS A 224 30.22 19.97 -21.78
C LYS A 224 30.06 20.24 -23.27
N THR A 225 28.96 19.76 -23.86
CA THR A 225 28.65 20.02 -25.27
C THR A 225 28.13 21.45 -25.45
N LEU A 226 27.23 21.89 -24.57
CA LEU A 226 26.74 23.27 -24.54
C LEU A 226 27.87 24.28 -24.28
N GLU A 227 28.79 23.98 -23.35
CA GLU A 227 29.97 24.80 -23.07
C GLU A 227 30.82 24.98 -24.33
N ARG A 228 31.12 23.89 -25.05
CA ARG A 228 31.83 23.97 -26.34
C ARG A 228 31.08 24.75 -27.42
N ASP A 229 29.76 24.68 -27.45
CA ASP A 229 28.94 25.42 -28.42
C ASP A 229 28.89 26.93 -28.09
N ILE A 230 28.91 27.30 -26.80
CA ILE A 230 29.01 28.70 -26.34
C ILE A 230 30.38 29.27 -26.70
N ASP A 231 31.47 28.58 -26.36
CA ASP A 231 32.85 29.01 -26.71
C ASP A 231 32.99 29.23 -28.23
N ARG A 232 32.36 28.36 -29.04
CA ARG A 232 32.38 28.48 -30.50
C ARG A 232 31.61 29.69 -31.01
N ARG A 233 30.52 30.11 -30.33
CA ARG A 233 29.73 31.29 -30.71
C ARG A 233 30.37 32.59 -30.23
N GLU A 234 30.88 32.64 -29.01
CA GLU A 234 31.50 33.85 -28.45
C GLU A 234 32.77 34.25 -29.22
N GLY A 235 33.51 33.27 -29.76
CA GLY A 235 34.65 33.54 -30.63
C GLY A 235 34.33 34.18 -31.99
N LEU A 236 33.07 34.13 -32.45
CA LEU A 236 32.67 34.60 -33.78
C LEU A 236 31.91 35.94 -33.77
N ASP A 237 31.24 36.32 -32.69
CA ASP A 237 30.26 37.42 -32.73
C ASP A 237 30.77 38.77 -32.19
N LEU A 238 31.72 38.75 -31.25
CA LEU A 238 32.19 39.98 -30.59
C LEU A 238 33.12 40.84 -31.47
N THR A 239 33.80 40.25 -32.45
CA THR A 239 34.67 41.02 -33.36
C THR A 239 33.91 41.51 -34.60
N ASP A 240 32.95 40.78 -35.16
CA ASP A 240 32.23 41.27 -36.34
C ASP A 240 31.22 42.39 -36.03
N ILE A 241 30.64 42.41 -34.82
CA ILE A 241 29.70 43.47 -34.41
C ILE A 241 30.43 44.78 -34.09
N LEU A 242 31.62 44.74 -33.48
CA LEU A 242 32.36 45.96 -33.13
C LEU A 242 32.99 46.68 -34.34
N PHE A 243 33.26 45.97 -35.44
CA PHE A 243 33.92 46.57 -36.61
C PHE A 243 32.95 46.91 -37.76
N SER A 244 31.69 46.50 -37.70
CA SER A 244 30.71 46.79 -38.77
C SER A 244 30.02 48.16 -38.65
N GLU A 245 30.03 48.79 -37.47
CA GLU A 245 29.39 50.12 -37.28
C GLU A 245 30.25 51.32 -37.72
N VAL A 246 31.55 51.13 -38.01
CA VAL A 246 32.47 52.23 -38.37
C VAL A 246 32.51 52.56 -39.87
N SER A 247 31.86 51.77 -40.72
CA SER A 247 31.92 51.95 -42.18
C SER A 247 30.55 52.28 -42.81
N LYS A 248 29.91 53.37 -42.38
CA LYS A 248 28.83 53.99 -43.18
C LYS A 248 29.37 55.26 -43.86
N PRO A 249 29.56 55.28 -45.19
CA PRO A 249 29.99 56.47 -45.90
C PRO A 249 28.82 57.47 -45.98
N THR A 250 29.05 58.66 -45.46
CA THR A 250 28.15 59.81 -45.57
C THR A 250 28.02 60.25 -47.04
N GLU A 251 26.99 59.79 -47.73
CA GLU A 251 26.60 60.34 -49.03
C GLU A 251 26.03 61.75 -48.83
N ARG A 252 26.70 62.74 -49.42
CA ARG A 252 26.22 64.13 -49.49
C ARG A 252 25.13 64.23 -50.56
N PRO A 253 23.97 64.85 -50.29
CA PRO A 253 23.02 65.19 -51.33
C PRO A 253 23.57 66.35 -52.17
N ILE A 254 23.70 66.09 -53.47
CA ILE A 254 24.07 67.05 -54.49
C ILE A 254 22.89 68.01 -54.70
N THR A 255 23.18 69.30 -54.59
CA THR A 255 22.29 70.42 -54.91
C THR A 255 22.02 70.50 -56.41
N GLY A 256 20.75 70.55 -56.80
CA GLY A 256 20.25 71.12 -58.05
C GLY A 256 18.81 71.57 -57.79
N GLY A 257 18.38 72.80 -58.03
CA GLY A 257 18.75 73.74 -59.09
C GLY A 257 17.69 73.63 -60.19
N GLY A 258 16.71 74.56 -60.22
CA GLY A 258 15.73 74.67 -61.30
C GLY A 258 14.39 75.29 -60.89
N ASP A 259 14.31 76.60 -61.13
CA ASP A 259 13.16 77.46 -61.51
C ASP A 259 11.89 77.57 -60.63
#